data_AF-A0A4Q7G2Q2-F1
#
_entry.id   AF-A0A4Q7G2Q2-F1
#
_cell.length_a   1.000
_cell.length_b   1.000
_cell.length_c   1.000
_cell.angle_alpha   90.00
_cell.angle_beta   90.00
_cell.angle_gamma   90.00
#
_symmetry.space_group_name_H-M   'P 1'
#
loop_
_entity.id
_entity.type
_entity.pdbx_description
1 polymer ?
#
loop_
_entity_poly.entity_id
_entity_poly.type
_entity_poly.pdbx_seq_one_letter_code
_entity_poly.pdbx_strand_id
1 'polypeptide(L)' 'MVHHATRNGDGSLKAILVSTDGDRDNAVWLPAAVVELNSGDEFGKANITLPERMAIDKELI' A
#
# COMPACT_ATOMS: atom_id res chain seq x y z
N MET A 1 -3.05 1.45 -6.50
CA MET A 1 -3.66 0.11 -6.40
C MET A 1 -2.82 -0.78 -5.49
N VAL A 2 -3.45 -1.55 -4.60
CA VAL A 2 -2.75 -2.50 -3.70
C VAL A 2 -2.75 -3.88 -4.36
N HIS A 3 -1.57 -4.46 -4.59
CA HIS A 3 -1.43 -5.74 -5.31
C HIS A 3 -1.31 -6.94 -4.39
N HIS A 4 -0.73 -6.75 -3.20
CA HIS A 4 -0.41 -7.85 -2.29
C HIS A 4 -0.24 -7.34 -0.87
N ALA A 5 -0.55 -8.17 0.13
CA ALA A 5 -0.31 -7.84 1.53
C ALA A 5 0.32 -9.05 2.23
N THR A 6 1.42 -8.82 2.96
CA THR A 6 2.06 -9.85 3.78
C THR A 6 1.56 -9.76 5.22
N ARG A 7 1.32 -10.91 5.85
CA ARG A 7 0.81 -11.03 7.23
C ARG A 7 1.89 -11.55 8.18
N ASN A 8 1.85 -11.10 9.41
CA ASN A 8 2.57 -11.69 10.53
C ASN A 8 1.92 -13.03 10.95
N GLY A 9 2.62 -13.80 11.78
CA GLY A 9 2.10 -15.07 12.33
C GLY A 9 0.85 -14.95 13.19
N ASP A 10 0.56 -13.74 13.72
CA ASP A 10 -0.67 -13.44 14.48
C ASP A 10 -1.86 -13.03 13.58
N GLY A 11 -1.65 -12.91 12.27
CA GLY A 11 -2.68 -12.52 11.31
C GLY A 11 -2.74 -11.01 10.99
N SER A 12 -2.04 -10.16 11.75
CA SER A 12 -1.89 -8.74 11.42
C SER A 12 -1.13 -8.50 10.11
N LEU A 13 -1.46 -7.42 9.39
CA LEU A 13 -0.71 -7.02 8.20
C LEU A 13 0.67 -6.49 8.60
N LYS A 14 1.72 -6.97 7.94
CA LYS A 14 3.11 -6.52 8.14
C LYS A 14 3.49 -5.43 7.13
N ALA A 15 3.20 -5.68 5.87
CA ALA A 15 3.47 -4.76 4.78
C ALA A 15 2.48 -4.97 3.64
N ILE A 16 2.25 -3.92 2.87
CA ILE A 16 1.41 -3.91 1.67
C ILE A 16 2.26 -3.50 0.46
N LEU A 17 1.95 -4.09 -0.69
CA LEU A 17 2.59 -3.78 -1.96
C LEU A 17 1.66 -2.86 -2.75
N VAL A 18 2.15 -1.67 -3.08
CA VAL A 18 1.36 -0.59 -3.67
C VAL A 18 1.99 -0.13 -4.98
N SER A 19 1.18 -0.04 -6.04
CA SER A 19 1.55 0.59 -7.31
C SER A 19 0.68 1.83 -7.55
N THR A 20 1.25 2.87 -8.13
CA THR A 20 0.49 4.08 -8.52
C THR A 20 -0.12 3.94 -9.91
N ASP A 21 0.53 3.24 -10.84
CA ASP A 21 0.05 3.06 -12.22
C ASP A 21 -0.68 1.72 -12.45
N GLY A 22 -0.61 0.80 -11.49
CA GLY A 22 -1.22 -0.53 -11.58
C GLY A 22 -0.28 -1.61 -12.12
N ASP A 23 0.96 -1.25 -12.47
CA ASP A 23 2.01 -2.21 -12.77
C ASP A 23 2.65 -2.74 -11.47
N ARG A 24 2.76 -4.07 -11.36
CA ARG A 24 3.28 -4.73 -10.15
C ARG A 24 4.80 -4.65 -10.06
N ASP A 25 5.51 -4.60 -11.19
CA ASP A 25 6.96 -4.52 -11.21
C ASP A 25 7.45 -3.15 -10.71
N ASN A 26 6.62 -2.11 -10.87
CA ASN A 26 6.84 -0.78 -10.30
C ASN A 26 6.28 -0.61 -8.88
N ALA A 27 5.77 -1.66 -8.24
CA ALA A 27 5.13 -1.55 -6.94
C ALA A 27 6.15 -1.48 -5.79
N VAL A 28 5.85 -0.64 -4.80
CA VAL A 28 6.67 -0.43 -3.60
C VAL A 28 6.06 -1.08 -2.37
N TRP A 29 6.91 -1.65 -1.52
CA TRP A 29 6.51 -2.18 -0.23
C TRP A 29 6.41 -1.06 0.81
N LEU A 30 5.24 -0.95 1.42
CA LEU A 30 4.97 -0.04 2.53
C LEU A 30 4.66 -0.84 3.81
N PRO A 31 5.18 -0.43 4.98
CA PRO A 31 4.80 -1.05 6.24
C PRO A 31 3.32 -0.81 6.51
N ALA A 32 2.57 -1.85 6.89
CA ALA A 32 1.15 -1.70 7.14
C ALA A 32 0.86 -0.82 8.38
N ALA A 33 1.81 -0.71 9.31
CA ALA A 33 1.68 0.10 10.51
C ALA A 33 1.60 1.62 10.25
N VAL A 34 2.03 2.09 9.07
CA VAL A 34 2.06 3.50 8.69
C VAL A 34 1.12 3.83 7.52
N VAL A 35 0.31 2.83 7.10
CA VAL A 35 -0.63 2.99 6.01
C VAL A 35 -2.04 2.74 6.51
N GLU A 36 -2.90 3.73 6.31
CA GLU A 36 -4.33 3.58 6.49
C GLU A 36 -4.98 3.17 5.17
N LEU A 37 -5.55 1.97 5.14
CA LEU A 37 -6.27 1.45 3.99
C LEU A 37 -7.73 1.91 4.07
N ASN A 38 -8.13 2.76 3.14
CA ASN A 38 -9.52 3.11 2.91
C ASN A 38 -10.02 2.31 1.70
N SER A 39 -10.87 1.32 1.97
CA SER A 39 -11.62 0.63 0.91
C SER A 39 -12.59 1.63 0.29
N GLY A 40 -12.19 2.27 -0.80
CA GLY A 40 -13.11 3.04 -1.63
C GLY A 40 -14.09 2.10 -2.35
N ASP A 41 -15.22 2.64 -2.79
CA ASP A 41 -16.30 1.93 -3.50
C ASP A 41 -15.89 1.26 -4.85
N GLU A 42 -14.65 1.42 -5.31
CA GLU A 42 -14.15 0.79 -6.52
C GLU A 42 -13.58 -0.61 -6.24
N PHE A 43 -14.29 -1.65 -6.66
CA PHE A 43 -13.83 -3.04 -6.62
C PHE A 43 -12.41 -3.18 -7.20
N GLY A 44 -11.47 -3.56 -6.33
CA GLY A 44 -10.06 -3.80 -6.69
C GLY A 44 -9.12 -2.60 -6.51
N LYS A 45 -9.62 -1.41 -6.16
CA LYS A 45 -8.78 -0.25 -5.83
C LYS A 45 -9.00 0.17 -4.38
N ALA A 46 -7.94 0.17 -3.60
CA ALA A 46 -7.93 0.76 -2.26
C ALA A 46 -7.23 2.12 -2.32
N ASN A 47 -7.84 3.11 -1.68
CA ASN A 47 -7.16 4.36 -1.37
C ASN A 47 -6.30 4.12 -0.15
N ILE A 48 -5.08 4.65 -0.18
CA ILE A 48 -4.17 4.54 0.95
C ILE A 48 -3.80 5.94 1.41
N THR A 49 -3.68 6.11 2.72
CA THR A 49 -3.17 7.33 3.33
C THR A 49 -1.86 7.00 4.01
N LEU A 50 -0.83 7.79 3.72
CA LEU A 50 0.50 7.68 4.30
C LEU A 50 1.12 9.08 4.48
N PRO A 51 2.15 9.24 5.33
CA PRO A 51 2.86 10.50 5.47
C PRO A 51 3.52 10.96 4.16
N GLU A 52 3.40 12.25 3.82
CA GLU A 52 3.94 12.84 2.58
C GLU A 52 5.43 12.55 2.38
N ARG A 53 6.23 12.67 3.45
CA ARG A 53 7.68 12.37 3.40
C ARG A 53 7.97 10.96 2.89
N MET A 54 7.11 10.00 3.25
CA MET A 54 7.25 8.61 2.87
C MET A 54 6.76 8.37 1.43
N ALA A 55 5.76 9.14 0.99
CA ALA A 55 5.33 9.14 -0.41
C ALA A 55 6.45 9.65 -1.34
N ILE A 56 7.16 10.72 -0.94
CA ILE A 56 8.32 11.25 -1.68
C ILE A 56 9.49 10.24 -1.67
N ASP A 57 9.85 9.69 -0.50
CA ASP A 57 10.94 8.70 -0.37
C ASP A 57 10.72 7.45 -1.23
N LYS A 58 9.47 7.09 -1.47
CA LYS A 58 9.07 5.90 -2.24
C LYS A 58 8.65 6.23 -3.67
N GLU A 59 8.83 7.48 -4.11
CA GLU A 59 8.49 7.94 -5.46
C GLU A 59 7.03 7.64 -5.85
N LEU A 60 6.12 7.74 -4.88
CA LEU A 60 4.69 7.53 -5.05
C LEU A 60 3.94 8.77 -5.55
N ILE A 61 4.58 9.94 -5.45
CA ILE A 61 4.10 11.26 -5.90
C ILE A 61 5.26 12.12 -6.41
#